data_AF-A0A920SIF6-F1
#
_entry.id   AF-A0A920SIF6-F1
#
_cell.length_a   1.000
_cell.length_b   1.000
_cell.length_c   1.000
_cell.angle_alpha   90.00
_cell.angle_beta   90.00
_cell.angle_gamma   90.00
#
_symmetry.space_group_name_H-M   'P 1'
#
loop_
_entity.id
_entity.type
_entity.pdbx_description
1 polymer ?
#
loop_
_entity_poly.entity_id
_entity_poly.type
_entity_poly.pdbx_seq_one_letter_code
_entity_poly.pdbx_strand_id
1 'polypeptide(L)'
;MGIAFGYSLLGWNSLKKGLGKLEINQSRLAEDLDDAWEVLAEAIQTVMRRYGIPEPYEKLKTLTRGHNGINKTPYKHLLNN
;
A
#
# COMPACT_ATOMS: atom_id res chain seq x y z
N MET A 1 4.36 -7.32 44.03
CA MET A 1 3.97 -8.18 42.90
C MET A 1 2.53 -7.95 42.41
N GLY A 2 1.50 -7.94 43.26
CA GLY A 2 0.10 -7.78 42.81
C GLY A 2 -0.24 -6.47 42.06
N ILE A 3 0.46 -5.38 42.37
CA ILE A 3 0.24 -4.06 41.74
C ILE A 3 0.59 -4.07 40.24
N ALA A 4 1.70 -4.71 39.87
CA ALA A 4 2.10 -4.82 38.47
C ALA A 4 1.07 -5.62 37.65
N PHE A 5 0.57 -6.73 38.20
CA PHE A 5 -0.50 -7.51 37.57
C PHE A 5 -1.83 -6.74 37.50
N GLY A 6 -2.14 -5.92 38.50
CA GLY A 6 -3.32 -5.05 38.48
C GLY A 6 -3.29 -4.02 37.34
N TYR A 7 -2.16 -3.34 37.15
CA TYR A 7 -2.00 -2.39 36.04
C TYR A 7 -2.03 -3.09 34.67
N SER A 8 -1.39 -4.24 34.54
CA SER A 8 -1.43 -5.02 33.29
C SER A 8 -2.85 -5.46 32.94
N LEU A 9 -3.63 -5.94 33.92
CA LEU A 9 -5.01 -6.34 33.70
C LEU A 9 -5.91 -5.16 33.31
N LEU A 10 -5.71 -4.00 33.94
CA LEU A 10 -6.42 -2.77 33.59
C LEU A 10 -6.08 -2.32 32.16
N GLY A 11 -4.81 -2.40 31.78
CA GLY A 11 -4.34 -2.12 30.43
C GLY A 11 -4.98 -3.04 29.39
N TRP A 12 -5.02 -4.35 29.65
CA TRP A 12 -5.66 -5.32 28.77
C TRP A 12 -7.17 -5.09 28.62
N ASN A 13 -7.88 -4.80 29.71
CA ASN A 13 -9.31 -4.48 29.64
C ASN A 13 -9.58 -3.21 28.81
N SER A 14 -8.73 -2.19 28.97
CA SER A 14 -8.83 -0.94 28.22
C SER A 14 -8.52 -1.14 26.74
N LEU A 15 -7.49 -1.92 26.42
CA LEU A 15 -7.14 -2.31 25.05
C LEU A 15 -8.28 -3.06 24.37
N LYS A 16 -8.83 -4.09 25.04
CA LYS A 16 -9.96 -4.88 24.49
C LYS A 16 -11.17 -4.00 24.21
N LYS A 17 -11.49 -3.07 25.13
CA LYS A 17 -12.57 -2.09 24.94
C LYS A 17 -12.30 -1.12 23.80
N GLY A 18 -11.04 -0.70 23.62
CA GLY A 18 -10.63 0.17 22.52
C GLY A 18 -10.73 -0.53 21.16
N LEU A 19 -10.21 -1.76 21.06
CA LEU A 19 -10.27 -2.57 19.83
C LEU A 19 -11.70 -2.82 19.36
N GLY A 20 -12.63 -3.07 20.29
CA GLY A 20 -14.06 -3.26 19.95
C GLY A 20 -14.78 -2.00 19.44
N LYS A 21 -14.13 -0.83 19.48
CA LYS A 21 -14.67 0.44 18.94
C LYS A 21 -14.04 0.83 17.61
N LEU A 22 -13.03 0.11 17.14
CA LEU A 22 -12.38 0.41 15.88
C LEU A 22 -13.27 -0.04 14.74
N GLU A 23 -13.57 0.89 13.84
CA GLU A 23 -14.22 0.62 12.57
C GLU A 23 -13.27 0.98 11.44
N ILE A 24 -13.35 0.23 10.34
CA ILE A 24 -12.46 0.44 9.19
C ILE A 24 -12.98 1.65 8.41
N ASN A 25 -12.11 2.64 8.21
CA ASN A 25 -12.37 3.74 7.27
C ASN A 25 -11.95 3.33 5.85
N GLN A 26 -12.84 2.61 5.16
CA GLN A 26 -12.54 2.09 3.83
C GLN A 26 -12.21 3.19 2.81
N SER A 27 -12.83 4.38 2.91
CA SER A 27 -12.55 5.51 2.01
C SER A 27 -11.10 5.96 2.13
N ARG A 28 -10.62 6.15 3.37
CA ARG A 28 -9.23 6.58 3.59
C ARG A 28 -8.22 5.52 3.17
N LEU A 29 -8.50 4.24 3.42
CA LEU A 29 -7.64 3.16 2.92
C LEU A 29 -7.59 3.13 1.39
N ALA A 30 -8.72 3.37 0.72
CA ALA A 30 -8.78 3.39 -0.74
C ALA A 30 -8.03 4.60 -1.31
N GLU A 31 -8.19 5.78 -0.71
CA GLU A 31 -7.44 7.00 -1.07
C GLU A 31 -5.92 6.76 -0.92
N ASP A 32 -5.48 6.24 0.23
CA ASP A 32 -4.06 5.93 0.47
C ASP A 32 -3.52 4.92 -0.56
N LEU A 33 -4.33 3.94 -0.96
CA LEU A 33 -3.93 2.94 -1.97
C LEU A 33 -3.90 3.53 -3.39
N ASP A 34 -4.85 4.41 -3.71
CA ASP A 34 -4.89 5.14 -4.98
C ASP A 34 -3.77 6.19 -5.09
N ASP A 35 -3.12 6.58 -4.00
CA ASP A 35 -1.93 7.43 -4.00
C ASP A 35 -0.62 6.62 -3.98
N ALA A 36 -0.63 5.40 -3.43
CA ALA A 36 0.55 4.55 -3.26
C ALA A 36 0.91 3.70 -4.51
N TRP A 37 0.71 4.19 -5.73
CA TRP A 37 0.97 3.44 -6.96
C TRP A 37 2.43 2.99 -7.15
N GLU A 38 3.38 3.59 -6.44
CA GLU A 38 4.79 3.16 -6.40
C GLU A 38 4.96 1.70 -6.00
N VAL A 39 4.09 1.15 -5.15
CA VAL A 39 4.16 -0.25 -4.70
C VAL A 39 3.96 -1.25 -5.84
N LEU A 40 3.32 -0.84 -6.95
CA LEU A 40 3.08 -1.70 -8.11
C LEU A 40 4.26 -1.74 -9.08
N ALA A 41 5.28 -0.92 -8.90
CA ALA A 41 6.45 -0.83 -9.78
C ALA A 41 7.13 -2.19 -10.01
N GLU A 42 7.40 -2.94 -8.94
CA GLU A 42 8.09 -4.23 -9.00
C GLU A 42 7.23 -5.32 -9.66
N ALA A 43 5.93 -5.33 -9.38
CA ALA A 43 4.98 -6.26 -10.00
C ALA A 43 4.93 -6.06 -11.52
N ILE A 44 4.90 -4.81 -11.97
CA ILE A 44 4.88 -4.47 -13.39
C ILE A 44 6.20 -4.82 -14.07
N GLN A 45 7.34 -4.52 -13.43
CA GLN A 45 8.64 -4.95 -13.94
C GLN A 45 8.74 -6.47 -14.06
N THR A 46 8.17 -7.21 -13.11
CA THR A 46 8.14 -8.69 -13.12
C THR A 46 7.33 -9.21 -14.30
N VAL A 47 6.15 -8.63 -14.57
CA VAL A 47 5.34 -8.96 -15.75
C VAL A 47 6.09 -8.63 -17.04
N MET A 48 6.69 -7.44 -17.14
CA MET A 48 7.45 -7.03 -18.33
C MET A 48 8.63 -7.98 -18.62
N ARG A 49 9.35 -8.44 -17.59
CA ARG A 49 10.41 -9.46 -17.74
C ARG A 49 9.86 -10.79 -18.26
N ARG A 50 8.69 -11.22 -17.76
CA ARG A 50 8.03 -12.46 -18.20
C ARG A 50 7.66 -12.43 -19.68
N TYR A 51 7.23 -11.28 -20.20
CA TYR A 51 6.88 -11.10 -21.62
C TYR A 51 8.07 -10.71 -22.51
N GLY A 52 9.31 -10.72 -21.99
CA GLY A 52 10.52 -10.47 -22.77
C GLY A 52 10.68 -9.00 -23.20
N ILE A 53 10.02 -8.06 -22.52
CA ILE A 53 10.14 -6.63 -22.85
C ILE A 53 11.55 -6.14 -22.47
N PRO A 54 12.31 -5.55 -23.41
CA PRO A 54 13.63 -5.03 -23.11
C PRO A 54 13.55 -3.80 -22.19
N GLU A 55 14.54 -3.70 -21.30
CA GLU A 55 14.75 -2.59 -20.37
C GLU A 55 13.51 -2.17 -19.53
N PRO A 56 12.89 -3.09 -18.76
CA PRO A 56 11.68 -2.80 -17.99
C PRO A 56 11.80 -1.64 -17.00
N TYR A 57 12.99 -1.49 -16.40
CA TYR A 57 13.25 -0.44 -15.41
C TYR A 57 13.25 0.95 -16.05
N GLU A 58 13.96 1.13 -17.18
CA GLU A 58 14.05 2.42 -17.86
C GLU A 58 12.70 2.82 -18.45
N LYS A 59 11.94 1.88 -19.03
CA LYS A 59 10.57 2.15 -19.49
C LYS A 59 9.65 2.61 -18.35
N LEU A 60 9.75 1.95 -17.19
CA LEU A 60 8.98 2.37 -16.02
C LEU A 60 9.40 3.77 -15.54
N LYS A 61 10.70 4.05 -15.49
CA LYS A 61 11.27 5.33 -15.06
C LYS A 61 10.90 6.48 -16.00
N THR A 62 10.85 6.24 -17.32
CA THR A 62 10.37 7.23 -18.29
C THR A 62 8.90 7.55 -18.08
N LEU A 63 8.07 6.55 -17.76
CA LEU A 63 6.63 6.72 -17.51
C LEU A 63 6.33 7.43 -16.19
N THR A 64 7.19 7.29 -15.18
CA THR A 64 7.01 7.94 -13.87
C THR A 64 7.72 9.29 -13.78
N ARG A 65 8.57 9.67 -14.77
CA ARG A 65 9.28 10.95 -14.79
C ARG A 65 8.34 12.11 -15.08
N GLY A 66 8.19 13.02 -14.13
CA GLY A 66 7.40 14.26 -14.28
C GLY A 66 5.96 14.17 -13.77
N HIS A 67 5.54 13.01 -13.25
CA HIS A 67 4.27 12.86 -12.55
C HIS A 67 4.54 13.04 -11.04
N ASN A 68 4.09 14.17 -10.46
CA ASN A 68 4.15 14.47 -9.02
C ASN A 68 3.18 13.59 -8.22
N GLY A 69 3.43 12.29 -8.21
CA GLY A 69 2.50 11.27 -7.75
C GLY A 69 2.17 10.35 -8.92
N ILE A 70 2.54 9.09 -8.77
CA ILE A 70 2.23 8.07 -9.76
C ILE A 70 0.71 7.90 -9.77
N ASN A 71 0.04 8.35 -10.81
CA ASN A 71 -1.42 8.24 -10.94
C ASN A 71 -1.79 6.93 -11.66
N LYS A 72 -3.02 6.46 -11.56
CA LYS A 72 -3.61 5.27 -12.21
C LYS A 72 -3.48 5.24 -13.74
N THR A 73 -3.30 6.41 -14.36
CA THR A 73 -3.38 6.60 -15.81
C THR A 73 -2.26 5.92 -16.60
N PRO A 74 -0.96 6.05 -16.27
CA PRO A 74 0.13 5.47 -17.06
C PRO A 74 0.13 3.93 -17.05
N TYR A 75 -0.31 3.29 -15.96
CA TYR A 75 -0.28 1.83 -15.83
C TYR A 75 -1.37 1.10 -16.60
N LYS A 76 -2.56 1.69 -16.73
CA LYS A 76 -3.64 1.09 -17.53
C LYS A 76 -3.25 0.92 -19.00
N HIS A 77 -2.37 1.78 -19.52
CA HIS A 77 -1.88 1.67 -20.90
C HIS A 77 -0.90 0.53 -21.12
N LEU A 78 -0.21 0.04 -20.06
CA LEU A 78 0.72 -1.10 -20.15
C LEU A 78 0.03 -2.47 -20.10
N LEU A 79 -1.17 -2.55 -19.53
CA LEU A 79 -1.90 -3.81 -19.33
C LEU A 79 -2.94 -4.11 -20.42
N ASN A 80 -3.25 -3.13 -21.28
CA ASN A 80 -4.29 -3.23 -22.32
C ASN A 80 -3.74 -3.31 -23.77
N ASN A 81 -2.46 -3.64 -23.95
CA ASN A 81 -1.84 -3.99 -25.24
C ASN A 81 -1.21 -5.37 -25.12
#